data_AF-A0AAV6QKZ3-F1
#
_entry.id   AF-A0AAV6QKZ3-F1
#
_cell.length_a   1.000
_cell.length_b   1.000
_cell.length_c   1.000
_cell.angle_alpha   90.00
_cell.angle_beta   90.00
_cell.angle_gamma   90.00
#
_symmetry.space_group_name_H-M   'P 1'
#
loop_
_entity.id
_entity.type
_entity.pdbx_description
1 polymer ?
#
loop_
_entity_poly.entity_id
_entity_poly.type
_entity_poly.pdbx_seq_one_letter_code
_entity_poly.pdbx_strand_id
1 'polypeptide(L)'
;MAFSLPILMLLLCSLTVAEGELKVYDLHAEFLPFNWFGTTDGFVKVYSNMDSVGNTSVQLNDMNPTWDEEFSYPNAKEGDILTLDVFDDDFIYDDFLGNCEEIILPGNYSNFCSLLRGGVLHYTYSFI
;
A
#
# COMPACT_ATOMS: atom_id res chain seq x y z
N MET A 1 -21.11 -11.01 -39.86
CA MET A 1 -19.96 -11.93 -39.76
C MET A 1 -19.98 -12.49 -38.34
N ALA A 2 -20.23 -13.79 -38.16
CA ALA A 2 -20.26 -14.41 -36.84
C ALA A 2 -18.84 -14.85 -36.47
N PHE A 3 -18.29 -14.36 -35.37
CA PHE A 3 -17.03 -14.86 -34.83
C PHE A 3 -17.23 -16.30 -34.36
N SER A 4 -16.32 -17.19 -34.70
CA SER A 4 -16.39 -18.60 -34.27
C SER A 4 -16.10 -18.70 -32.77
N LEU A 5 -16.74 -19.68 -32.10
CA LEU A 5 -16.53 -19.97 -30.68
C LEU A 5 -15.06 -19.97 -30.22
N PRO A 6 -14.11 -20.58 -30.95
CA PRO A 6 -12.69 -20.56 -30.55
C PRO A 6 -12.05 -19.17 -30.64
N ILE A 7 -12.44 -18.33 -31.60
CA ILE A 7 -11.95 -16.95 -31.70
C ILE A 7 -12.48 -16.12 -30.52
N LEU A 8 -13.74 -16.34 -30.13
CA LEU A 8 -14.31 -15.70 -28.94
C LEU A 8 -13.60 -16.16 -27.65
N MET A 9 -13.26 -17.45 -27.53
CA MET A 9 -12.52 -17.98 -26.38
C MET A 9 -11.09 -17.43 -26.28
N LEU A 10 -10.37 -17.32 -27.41
CA LEU A 10 -9.04 -16.70 -27.49
C LEU A 10 -9.07 -15.22 -27.10
N LEU A 11 -10.08 -14.48 -27.57
CA LEU A 11 -10.29 -13.07 -27.20
C LEU A 11 -10.58 -12.91 -25.70
N LEU A 12 -11.47 -13.73 -25.15
CA LEU A 12 -11.78 -13.71 -23.71
C LEU A 12 -10.54 -14.03 -22.86
N CYS A 13 -9.70 -14.98 -23.28
CA CYS A 13 -8.46 -15.33 -22.59
C CYS A 13 -7.41 -14.21 -22.62
N SER A 14 -7.43 -13.35 -23.64
CA SER A 14 -6.55 -12.17 -23.71
C SER A 14 -7.06 -10.95 -22.92
N LEU A 15 -8.33 -10.96 -22.49
CA LEU A 15 -8.94 -9.86 -21.72
C LEU A 15 -8.92 -10.09 -20.20
N THR A 16 -8.57 -11.29 -19.73
CA THR A 16 -8.41 -11.54 -18.29
C THR A 16 -7.10 -10.93 -17.83
N VAL A 17 -7.17 -9.82 -17.07
CA VAL A 17 -6.01 -9.37 -16.28
C VAL A 17 -5.68 -10.48 -15.30
N ALA A 18 -4.45 -10.99 -15.36
CA ALA A 18 -4.01 -12.04 -14.45
C ALA A 18 -4.00 -11.48 -13.02
N GLU A 19 -4.76 -12.13 -12.14
CA GLU A 19 -4.65 -11.91 -10.70
C GLU A 19 -3.33 -12.53 -10.21
N GLY A 20 -2.69 -11.86 -9.26
CA GLY A 20 -1.40 -12.25 -8.71
C GLY A 20 -1.29 -11.92 -7.21
N GLU A 21 -0.22 -12.40 -6.60
CA GLU A 21 0.05 -12.15 -5.17
C GLU A 21 0.83 -10.85 -5.01
N LEU A 22 0.18 -9.83 -4.43
CA LEU A 22 0.85 -8.63 -3.93
C LEU A 22 1.40 -8.91 -2.54
N LYS A 23 2.66 -8.56 -2.31
CA LYS A 23 3.26 -8.48 -0.97
C LYS A 23 3.76 -7.07 -0.70
N VAL A 24 3.57 -6.59 0.52
CA VAL A 24 4.06 -5.28 1.00
C VAL A 24 4.81 -5.49 2.30
N TYR A 25 6.03 -4.99 2.39
CA TYR A 25 6.96 -5.24 3.50
C TYR A 25 8.02 -4.13 3.59
N ASP A 26 8.94 -4.23 4.55
CA ASP A 26 10.04 -3.28 4.76
C ASP A 26 9.54 -1.84 4.98
N LEU A 27 8.43 -1.71 5.72
CA LEU A 27 7.79 -0.44 6.01
C LEU A 27 8.56 0.29 7.12
N HIS A 28 9.04 1.48 6.80
CA HIS A 28 9.59 2.40 7.80
C HIS A 28 9.35 3.84 7.37
N ALA A 29 9.25 4.74 8.34
CA ALA A 29 9.15 6.16 8.07
C ALA A 29 10.32 6.93 8.69
N GLU A 30 10.58 8.11 8.15
CA GLU A 30 11.56 9.05 8.70
C GLU A 30 10.92 10.42 8.85
N PHE A 31 11.30 11.13 9.92
CA PHE A 31 10.90 12.51 10.17
C PHE A 31 9.38 12.73 10.19
N LEU A 32 8.61 11.78 10.75
CA LEU A 32 7.18 11.98 10.99
C LEU A 32 6.95 13.25 11.83
N PRO A 33 5.83 13.96 11.61
CA PRO A 33 5.57 15.21 12.30
C PRO A 33 5.48 15.03 13.82
N PHE A 34 5.65 16.12 14.54
CA PHE A 34 5.34 16.18 15.97
C PHE A 34 4.63 17.51 16.22
N ASN A 35 3.80 17.56 17.25
CA ASN A 35 3.07 18.77 17.61
C ASN A 35 3.19 19.07 19.11
N TRP A 36 2.48 20.09 19.60
CA TRP A 36 2.52 20.47 21.01
C TRP A 36 1.90 19.41 21.95
N PHE A 37 1.15 18.45 21.41
CA PHE A 37 0.49 17.37 22.16
C PHE A 37 1.31 16.08 22.21
N GLY A 38 2.32 15.91 21.36
CA GLY A 38 3.17 14.72 21.43
C GLY A 38 4.01 14.48 20.18
N THR A 39 4.77 13.39 20.26
CA THR A 39 5.41 12.75 19.10
C THR A 39 4.38 11.82 18.46
N THR A 40 4.36 11.72 17.14
CA THR A 40 3.42 10.86 16.42
C THR A 40 3.47 9.41 16.90
N ASP A 41 2.28 8.83 17.05
CA ASP A 41 1.99 7.42 17.32
C ASP A 41 1.62 6.76 15.98
N GLY A 42 2.63 6.41 15.18
CA GLY A 42 2.46 6.14 13.74
C GLY A 42 1.97 4.72 13.40
N PHE A 43 1.07 4.60 12.41
CA PHE A 43 0.72 3.33 11.77
C PHE A 43 0.31 3.48 10.30
N VAL A 44 0.33 2.38 9.55
CA VAL A 44 0.04 2.35 8.10
C VAL A 44 -1.18 1.48 7.79
N LYS A 45 -2.10 1.97 6.97
CA LYS A 45 -3.20 1.19 6.36
C LYS A 45 -2.84 0.89 4.91
N VAL A 46 -2.97 -0.38 4.51
CA VAL A 46 -2.56 -0.88 3.20
C VAL A 46 -3.79 -1.28 2.39
N TYR A 47 -3.86 -0.80 1.15
CA TYR A 47 -4.96 -1.08 0.22
C TYR A 47 -4.46 -1.50 -1.15
N SER A 48 -5.22 -2.37 -1.82
CA SER A 48 -5.14 -2.63 -3.25
C SER A 48 -6.44 -2.11 -3.88
N ASN A 49 -6.37 -1.00 -4.61
CA ASN A 49 -7.53 -0.17 -4.96
C ASN A 49 -8.38 0.16 -3.73
N MET A 50 -9.60 -0.36 -3.66
CA MET A 50 -10.54 -0.15 -2.54
C MET A 50 -10.49 -1.30 -1.53
N ASP A 51 -9.75 -2.37 -1.81
CA ASP A 51 -9.71 -3.55 -0.95
C ASP A 51 -8.68 -3.32 0.17
N SER A 52 -9.16 -3.38 1.42
CA SER A 52 -8.30 -3.32 2.60
C SER A 52 -7.46 -4.59 2.70
N VAL A 53 -6.14 -4.44 2.62
CA VAL A 53 -5.19 -5.55 2.78
C VAL A 53 -4.87 -5.78 4.25
N GLY A 54 -4.68 -4.70 5.01
CA GLY A 54 -4.38 -4.77 6.44
C GLY A 54 -3.88 -3.44 7.01
N ASN A 55 -3.49 -3.46 8.27
CA ASN A 55 -2.87 -2.35 8.97
C ASN A 55 -1.71 -2.84 9.85
N THR A 56 -0.72 -1.98 10.05
CA THR A 56 0.38 -2.24 10.98
C THR A 56 -0.09 -2.00 12.42
N SER A 57 0.71 -2.45 13.37
CA SER A 57 0.66 -1.94 14.74
C SER A 57 1.02 -0.45 14.80
N VAL A 58 0.57 0.18 15.87
CA VAL A 58 0.93 1.56 16.23
C VAL A 58 2.30 1.56 16.88
N GLN A 59 3.21 2.37 16.35
CA GLN A 59 4.50 2.65 16.94
C GLN A 59 4.43 3.94 17.75
N LEU A 60 4.51 3.79 19.07
CA LEU A 60 4.24 4.89 19.99
C LEU A 60 5.42 5.86 20.09
N ASN A 61 5.13 7.15 19.92
CA ASN A 61 6.03 8.27 20.15
C ASN A 61 7.36 8.13 19.41
N ASP A 62 7.31 7.73 18.15
CA ASP A 62 8.48 7.53 17.30
C ASP A 62 8.35 8.32 15.99
N MET A 63 9.34 9.20 15.74
CA MET A 63 9.42 9.96 14.49
C MET A 63 10.03 9.15 13.34
N ASN A 64 10.68 8.01 13.64
CA ASN A 64 11.33 7.14 12.67
C ASN A 64 10.92 5.66 12.86
N PRO A 65 9.62 5.37 12.87
CA PRO A 65 9.12 4.04 13.18
C PRO A 65 9.52 3.03 12.10
N THR A 66 9.69 1.79 12.52
CA THR A 66 9.79 0.61 11.65
C THR A 66 8.66 -0.35 12.02
N TRP A 67 8.00 -0.91 11.00
CA TRP A 67 6.92 -1.88 11.18
C TRP A 67 7.37 -3.24 10.64
N ASP A 68 7.35 -4.25 11.50
CA ASP A 68 7.80 -5.62 11.17
C ASP A 68 6.74 -6.39 10.36
N GLU A 69 5.52 -5.86 10.24
CA GLU A 69 4.43 -6.49 9.53
C GLU A 69 4.69 -6.59 8.01
N GLU A 70 4.43 -7.78 7.48
CA GLU A 70 4.35 -8.04 6.06
C GLU A 70 2.91 -8.38 5.68
N PHE A 71 2.45 -7.85 4.56
CA PHE A 71 1.12 -8.08 4.03
C PHE A 71 1.18 -8.94 2.78
N SER A 72 0.21 -9.84 2.60
CA SER A 72 0.01 -10.60 1.37
C SER A 72 -1.46 -10.48 0.93
N TYR A 73 -1.67 -10.14 -0.34
CA TYR A 73 -2.98 -10.01 -0.97
C TYR A 73 -3.02 -10.79 -2.29
N PRO A 74 -3.71 -11.94 -2.34
CA PRO A 74 -3.65 -12.87 -3.48
C PRO A 74 -4.54 -12.48 -4.68
N ASN A 75 -5.33 -11.40 -4.57
CA ASN A 75 -6.30 -11.00 -5.58
C ASN A 75 -5.93 -9.69 -6.28
N ALA A 76 -4.68 -9.21 -6.12
CA ALA A 76 -4.22 -8.00 -6.80
C ALA A 76 -4.13 -8.25 -8.31
N LYS A 77 -4.30 -7.20 -9.09
CA LYS A 77 -4.15 -7.21 -10.55
C LYS A 77 -3.04 -6.27 -10.97
N GLU A 78 -2.35 -6.62 -12.05
CA GLU A 78 -1.48 -5.67 -12.73
C GLU A 78 -2.31 -4.42 -13.11
N GLY A 79 -1.81 -3.24 -12.74
CA GLY A 79 -2.51 -1.97 -12.95
C GLY A 79 -3.40 -1.52 -11.80
N ASP A 80 -3.62 -2.34 -10.76
CA ASP A 80 -4.23 -1.88 -9.51
C ASP A 80 -3.37 -0.82 -8.84
N ILE A 81 -3.99 0.01 -8.00
CA ILE A 81 -3.30 1.03 -7.22
C ILE A 81 -3.00 0.46 -5.83
N LEU A 82 -1.71 0.33 -5.49
CA LEU A 82 -1.27 0.14 -4.11
C LEU A 82 -1.35 1.50 -3.39
N THR A 83 -2.14 1.57 -2.32
CA THR A 83 -2.22 2.76 -1.46
C THR A 83 -1.72 2.43 -0.05
N LEU A 84 -0.79 3.25 0.45
CA LEU A 84 -0.23 3.17 1.79
C LEU A 84 -0.54 4.46 2.54
N ASP A 85 -1.58 4.44 3.36
CA ASP A 85 -2.02 5.60 4.14
C ASP A 85 -1.36 5.59 5.52
N VAL A 86 -0.67 6.68 5.87
CA VAL A 86 0.00 6.85 7.16
C VAL A 86 -0.85 7.71 8.08
N PHE A 87 -1.01 7.26 9.33
CA PHE A 87 -1.81 7.90 10.35
C PHE A 87 -1.03 8.09 11.66
N ASP A 88 -1.45 9.08 12.43
CA ASP A 88 -1.12 9.29 13.84
C ASP A 88 -2.30 8.80 14.70
N ASP A 89 -2.09 7.81 15.59
CA ASP A 89 -3.12 7.27 16.48
C ASP A 89 -3.43 8.28 17.59
N ASP A 90 -4.68 8.76 17.63
CA ASP A 90 -5.12 9.82 18.53
C ASP A 90 -6.38 9.39 19.28
N PHE A 91 -6.57 9.88 20.52
CA PHE A 91 -7.66 9.42 21.40
C PHE A 91 -9.09 9.53 20.84
N ILE A 92 -9.31 10.43 19.88
CA ILE A 92 -10.65 10.68 19.32
C ILE A 92 -10.72 10.26 17.85
N TYR A 93 -9.78 10.71 17.03
CA TYR A 93 -9.71 10.38 15.60
C TYR A 93 -8.26 10.33 15.16
N ASP A 94 -7.88 9.28 14.43
CA ASP A 94 -6.56 9.17 13.83
C ASP A 94 -6.30 10.31 12.84
N ASP A 95 -5.14 10.92 12.93
CA ASP A 95 -4.74 12.07 12.13
C ASP A 95 -4.03 11.58 10.86
N PHE A 96 -4.64 11.77 9.69
CA PHE A 96 -4.04 11.38 8.41
C PHE A 96 -2.79 12.23 8.11
N LEU A 97 -1.63 11.58 8.00
CA LEU A 97 -0.33 12.20 7.77
C LEU A 97 0.01 12.30 6.29
N GLY A 98 -0.53 11.41 5.45
CA GLY A 98 -0.28 11.37 4.01
C GLY A 98 -0.27 9.95 3.49
N ASN A 99 -0.08 9.79 2.18
CA ASN A 99 -0.04 8.47 1.56
C ASN A 99 0.96 8.36 0.42
N CYS A 100 1.35 7.12 0.14
CA CYS A 100 1.99 6.74 -1.12
C CYS A 100 0.98 5.99 -1.99
N GLU A 101 0.96 6.29 -3.29
CA GLU A 101 0.19 5.56 -4.29
C GLU A 101 1.11 5.10 -5.41
N GLU A 102 1.02 3.83 -5.80
CA GLU A 102 1.84 3.23 -6.84
C GLU A 102 1.00 2.31 -7.73
N ILE A 103 1.26 2.30 -9.03
CA ILE A 103 0.63 1.32 -9.92
C ILE A 103 1.36 -0.02 -9.74
N ILE A 104 0.62 -1.07 -9.41
CA ILE A 104 1.17 -2.42 -9.21
C ILE A 104 1.64 -2.96 -10.56
N LEU A 105 2.94 -3.24 -10.64
CA LEU A 105 3.61 -3.87 -11.78
C LEU A 105 4.29 -5.17 -11.36
N PRO A 106 4.40 -6.18 -12.25
CA PRO A 106 5.13 -7.41 -11.95
C PRO A 106 6.59 -7.15 -11.62
N GLY A 107 7.05 -7.65 -10.47
CA GLY A 107 8.43 -7.46 -10.02
C GLY A 107 8.56 -7.28 -8.51
N ASN A 108 9.68 -6.69 -8.10
CA ASN A 108 9.98 -6.32 -6.71
C ASN A 108 10.60 -4.92 -6.70
N TYR A 109 10.00 -4.01 -5.93
CA TYR A 109 10.31 -2.59 -5.97
C TYR A 109 10.40 -2.03 -4.57
N SER A 110 11.51 -1.37 -4.26
CA SER A 110 11.69 -0.57 -3.05
C SER A 110 11.56 0.90 -3.41
N ASN A 111 10.60 1.57 -2.78
CA ASN A 111 10.18 2.92 -3.12
C ASN A 111 10.09 3.79 -1.85
N PHE A 112 9.92 5.09 -2.07
CA PHE A 112 9.61 6.04 -1.00
C PHE A 112 8.71 7.16 -1.51
N CYS A 113 7.97 7.82 -0.62
CA CYS A 113 7.26 9.06 -0.94
C CYS A 113 7.27 10.05 0.25
N SER A 114 7.17 11.35 -0.06
CA SER A 114 6.96 12.38 0.96
C SER A 114 5.49 12.41 1.38
N LEU A 115 5.24 12.47 2.68
CA LEU A 115 3.89 12.55 3.24
C LEU A 115 3.36 13.98 3.22
N LEU A 116 2.04 14.12 3.09
CA LEU A 116 1.33 15.40 3.00
C LEU A 116 1.64 16.34 4.18
N ARG A 117 1.70 15.80 5.40
CA ARG A 117 1.97 16.54 6.64
C ARG A 117 3.45 16.55 7.03
N GLY A 118 4.33 16.05 6.18
CA GLY A 118 5.76 15.92 6.45
C GLY A 118 6.17 14.50 6.85
N GLY A 119 7.45 14.21 6.67
CA GLY A 119 8.01 12.87 6.78
C GLY A 119 8.11 12.15 5.44
N VAL A 120 8.80 11.02 5.45
CA VAL A 120 9.00 10.15 4.28
C VAL A 120 8.61 8.74 4.68
N LEU A 121 7.76 8.09 3.89
CA LEU A 121 7.49 6.66 4.02
C LEU A 121 8.36 5.90 3.02
N HIS A 122 9.06 4.88 3.50
CA HIS A 122 9.78 3.89 2.73
C HIS A 122 9.05 2.56 2.80
N TYR A 123 9.03 1.83 1.69
CA TYR A 123 8.35 0.54 1.59
C TYR A 123 8.93 -0.28 0.45
N THR A 124 8.73 -1.59 0.53
CA THR A 124 8.96 -2.51 -0.57
C THR A 124 7.67 -3.26 -0.91
N TYR A 125 7.42 -3.46 -2.20
CA TYR A 125 6.36 -4.36 -2.65
C TYR A 125 6.87 -5.33 -3.72
N SER A 126 6.27 -6.52 -3.75
CA SER A 126 6.44 -7.47 -4.86
C SER A 126 5.10 -7.91 -5.41
N PHE A 127 5.01 -8.12 -6.72
CA PHE A 127 3.84 -8.68 -7.38
C PHE A 127 4.28 -9.79 -8.34
N ILE A 128 3.75 -11.00 -8.10
CA ILE A 128 4.08 -12.23 -8.86
C ILE A 128 2.83 -13.01 -9.28
#